data_AF-A0A426W4R1-F1
#
_entry.id   AF-A0A426W4R1-F1
#
_cell.length_a   1.000
_cell.length_b   1.000
_cell.length_c   1.000
_cell.angle_alpha   90.00
_cell.angle_beta   90.00
_cell.angle_gamma   90.00
#
_symmetry.space_group_name_H-M   'P 1'
#
loop_
_entity.id
_entity.type
_entity.pdbx_description
1 polymer ?
#
loop_
_entity_poly.entity_id
_entity_poly.type
_entity_poly.pdbx_seq_one_letter_code
_entity_poly.pdbx_strand_id
1 'polypeptide(L)'
;MFAESELNKRNKKVQSLYKTLFILMTIILIVPVAIILATLVYKGGGVISIDFLFTDPTNGMTEGGLFPALLGTIWIVAVALIASVPLGVAAAIYLNEYAPDNAFTRIIQLAIINLAGVPSIVHALFGVGAFVIFFGFGTSILAASLTLAVMTLPIIIVSTRESLRSVPHAFREACWNMGATRWQTIRRVVLPNAISGVLTGIILEVSRTAGETAPIMFTGAVFFMPFLPQSVFDQTMAMSLHLFVVATQVPGVPDELPYGVALVLIAMVLIMNSVSIAFRMHLRGKKKW
;
A
#
# COMPACT_ATOMS: atom_id res chain seq x y z
N MET A 1 1.46 -21.54 -53.80
CA MET A 1 0.73 -21.79 -52.54
C MET A 1 1.63 -22.60 -51.64
N PHE A 2 2.22 -22.00 -50.60
CA PHE A 2 3.06 -22.75 -49.67
C PHE A 2 2.16 -23.57 -48.73
N ALA A 3 2.25 -24.90 -48.81
CA ALA A 3 1.54 -25.80 -47.90
C ALA A 3 2.16 -25.71 -46.49
N GLU A 4 1.32 -25.63 -45.45
CA GLU A 4 1.81 -25.59 -44.07
C GLU A 4 2.57 -26.87 -43.71
N SER A 5 3.85 -26.70 -43.37
CA SER A 5 4.69 -27.75 -42.79
C SER A 5 4.03 -28.35 -41.54
N GLU A 6 4.19 -29.66 -41.31
CA GLU A 6 3.71 -30.38 -40.13
C GLU A 6 4.20 -29.76 -38.80
N LEU A 7 5.40 -29.15 -38.80
CA LEU A 7 5.91 -28.36 -37.68
C LEU A 7 5.02 -27.16 -37.38
N ASN A 8 4.49 -26.48 -38.41
CA ASN A 8 3.65 -25.31 -38.25
C ASN A 8 2.27 -25.68 -37.67
N LYS A 9 1.71 -26.84 -38.08
CA LYS A 9 0.47 -27.38 -37.51
C LYS A 9 0.64 -27.79 -36.04
N ARG A 10 1.77 -28.43 -35.69
CA ARG A 10 2.10 -28.78 -34.30
C ARG A 10 2.27 -27.53 -33.43
N ASN A 11 3.01 -26.52 -33.92
CA ASN A 11 3.21 -25.25 -33.22
C ASN A 11 1.88 -24.52 -32.99
N LYS A 12 0.98 -24.49 -33.97
CA LYS A 12 -0.37 -23.93 -33.79
C LYS A 12 -1.20 -24.64 -32.73
N LYS A 13 -1.15 -25.98 -32.67
CA LYS A 13 -1.85 -26.77 -31.63
C LYS A 13 -1.29 -26.46 -30.24
N VAL A 14 0.04 -26.45 -30.10
CA VAL A 14 0.73 -26.12 -28.84
C VAL A 14 0.42 -24.69 -28.42
N GLN A 15 0.47 -23.72 -29.35
CA GLN A 15 0.11 -22.34 -29.10
C GLN A 15 -1.35 -22.18 -28.67
N SER A 16 -2.28 -22.89 -29.32
CA SER A 16 -3.70 -22.86 -28.94
C SER A 16 -3.93 -23.44 -27.54
N LEU A 17 -3.20 -24.49 -27.17
CA LEU A 17 -3.25 -25.07 -25.82
C LEU A 17 -2.78 -24.05 -24.78
N TYR A 18 -1.60 -23.47 -24.94
CA TYR A 18 -1.09 -22.47 -23.99
C TYR A 18 -1.96 -21.22 -23.93
N LYS A 19 -2.50 -20.75 -25.07
CA LYS A 19 -3.44 -19.63 -25.10
C LYS A 19 -4.70 -19.95 -24.29
N THR A 20 -5.27 -21.14 -24.47
CA THR A 20 -6.48 -21.56 -23.73
C THR A 20 -6.17 -21.66 -22.23
N LEU A 21 -5.02 -22.21 -21.87
CA LEU A 21 -4.57 -22.31 -20.49
C LEU A 21 -4.40 -20.93 -19.83
N PHE A 22 -3.76 -19.97 -20.51
CA PHE A 22 -3.62 -18.60 -19.98
C PHE A 22 -4.95 -17.85 -19.87
N ILE A 23 -5.87 -18.07 -20.81
CA ILE A 23 -7.23 -17.52 -20.72
C ILE A 23 -7.96 -18.12 -19.52
N LEU A 24 -7.89 -19.44 -19.32
CA LEU A 24 -8.51 -20.11 -18.16
C LEU A 24 -7.95 -19.57 -16.85
N MET A 25 -6.62 -19.41 -16.74
CA MET A 25 -5.98 -18.81 -15.56
C MET A 25 -6.46 -17.38 -15.31
N THR A 26 -6.60 -16.59 -16.36
CA THR A 26 -7.10 -15.21 -16.26
C THR A 26 -8.55 -15.18 -15.80
N ILE A 27 -9.40 -16.07 -16.32
CA ILE A 27 -10.80 -16.20 -15.90
C ILE A 27 -10.88 -16.60 -14.43
N ILE A 28 -10.09 -17.59 -14.00
CA ILE A 28 -10.04 -18.04 -12.60
C ILE A 28 -9.62 -16.90 -11.64
N LEU A 29 -8.75 -15.99 -12.08
CA LEU A 29 -8.34 -14.83 -11.28
C LEU A 29 -9.38 -13.70 -11.27
N ILE A 30 -9.99 -13.39 -12.42
CA ILE A 30 -10.87 -12.21 -12.55
C ILE A 30 -12.29 -12.49 -12.06
N VAL A 31 -12.85 -13.67 -12.35
CA VAL A 31 -14.25 -13.98 -12.06
C VAL A 31 -14.58 -13.88 -10.57
N PRO A 32 -13.80 -14.45 -9.62
CA PRO A 32 -14.08 -14.30 -8.20
C PRO A 32 -14.04 -12.84 -7.74
N VAL A 33 -13.08 -12.06 -8.20
CA VAL A 33 -12.97 -10.63 -7.87
C VAL A 33 -14.20 -9.86 -8.39
N ALA A 34 -14.60 -10.13 -9.64
CA ALA A 34 -15.80 -9.51 -10.22
C ALA A 34 -17.08 -9.90 -9.45
N ILE A 35 -17.21 -11.17 -9.03
CA ILE A 35 -18.33 -11.63 -8.21
C ILE A 35 -18.36 -10.94 -6.84
N ILE A 36 -17.21 -10.82 -6.17
CA ILE A 36 -17.09 -10.13 -4.88
C ILE A 36 -17.52 -8.66 -5.04
N LEU A 37 -16.96 -7.96 -6.03
CA LEU A 37 -17.31 -6.56 -6.28
C LEU A 37 -18.80 -6.40 -6.63
N ALA A 38 -19.35 -7.26 -7.49
CA ALA A 38 -20.77 -7.23 -7.83
C ALA A 38 -21.66 -7.47 -6.60
N THR A 39 -21.27 -8.39 -5.72
CA THR A 39 -22.01 -8.68 -4.48
C THR A 39 -21.97 -7.50 -3.52
N LEU A 40 -20.80 -6.85 -3.38
CA LEU A 40 -20.64 -5.65 -2.55
C LEU A 40 -21.52 -4.50 -3.06
N VAL A 41 -21.55 -4.26 -4.37
CA VAL A 41 -22.39 -3.24 -4.98
C VAL A 41 -23.88 -3.57 -4.81
N TYR A 42 -24.27 -4.82 -5.08
CA TYR A 42 -25.67 -5.23 -5.01
C TYR A 42 -26.24 -5.19 -3.58
N LYS A 43 -25.49 -5.68 -2.59
CA LYS A 43 -25.95 -5.74 -1.20
C LYS A 43 -25.64 -4.48 -0.38
N GLY A 44 -24.53 -3.81 -0.66
CA GLY A 44 -24.07 -2.65 0.10
C GLY A 44 -24.51 -1.30 -0.49
N GLY A 45 -24.85 -1.25 -1.79
CA GLY A 45 -25.19 -0.01 -2.47
C GLY A 45 -26.42 0.70 -1.91
N GLY A 46 -27.38 -0.04 -1.35
CA GLY A 46 -28.60 0.53 -0.75
C GLY A 46 -28.37 1.32 0.53
N VAL A 47 -27.29 1.03 1.27
CA VAL A 47 -26.96 1.68 2.54
C VAL A 47 -26.15 2.97 2.34
N ILE A 48 -25.52 3.14 1.17
CA ILE A 48 -24.66 4.29 0.91
C ILE A 48 -25.50 5.55 0.70
N SER A 49 -25.47 6.42 1.70
CA SER A 49 -26.00 7.78 1.66
C SER A 49 -24.92 8.79 2.06
N ILE A 50 -25.14 10.07 1.77
CA ILE A 50 -24.23 11.15 2.23
C ILE A 50 -24.14 11.12 3.75
N ASP A 51 -25.25 10.89 4.43
CA ASP A 51 -25.29 10.79 5.90
C ASP A 51 -24.47 9.59 6.38
N PHE A 52 -24.57 8.43 5.73
CA PHE A 52 -23.75 7.26 6.05
C PHE A 52 -22.24 7.53 5.92
N LEU A 53 -21.82 8.42 5.00
CA LEU A 53 -20.40 8.75 4.82
C LEU A 53 -19.89 9.81 5.81
N PHE A 54 -20.71 10.80 6.13
CA PHE A 54 -20.26 12.03 6.81
C PHE A 54 -20.83 12.23 8.22
N THR A 55 -21.65 11.32 8.72
CA THR A 55 -22.11 11.34 10.11
C THR A 55 -21.28 10.41 10.99
N ASP A 56 -21.38 10.62 12.30
CA ASP A 56 -20.74 9.77 13.30
C ASP A 56 -21.55 8.47 13.50
N PRO A 57 -20.89 7.37 13.87
CA PRO A 57 -21.58 6.13 14.15
C PRO A 57 -22.39 6.23 15.45
N THR A 58 -23.57 5.63 15.45
CA THR A 58 -24.48 5.56 16.60
C THR A 58 -24.74 4.11 17.01
N ASN A 59 -25.34 3.91 18.19
CA ASN A 59 -25.74 2.60 18.71
C ASN A 59 -24.64 1.52 18.70
N GLY A 60 -23.38 1.92 18.91
CA GLY A 60 -22.26 0.99 18.95
C GLY A 60 -21.89 0.40 17.58
N MET A 61 -21.91 1.24 16.53
CA MET A 61 -21.57 0.92 15.14
C MET A 61 -22.64 0.15 14.34
N THR A 62 -23.82 -0.08 14.90
CA THR A 62 -24.93 -0.73 14.19
C THR A 62 -25.72 0.24 13.33
N GLU A 63 -25.60 1.54 13.61
CA GLU A 63 -26.29 2.63 12.92
C GLU A 63 -25.37 3.85 12.79
N GLY A 64 -25.83 4.89 12.10
CA GLY A 64 -25.07 6.12 11.88
C GLY A 64 -24.06 5.99 10.74
N GLY A 65 -23.06 6.87 10.74
CA GLY A 65 -22.10 6.98 9.65
C GLY A 65 -20.68 6.50 9.95
N LEU A 66 -19.80 6.67 8.96
CA LEU A 66 -18.44 6.13 8.92
C LEU A 66 -17.35 7.20 9.05
N PHE A 67 -17.74 8.45 9.32
CA PHE A 67 -16.84 9.60 9.16
C PHE A 67 -15.56 9.51 10.02
N PRO A 68 -15.62 9.16 11.32
CA PRO A 68 -14.42 8.99 12.13
C PRO A 68 -13.49 7.88 11.60
N ALA A 69 -14.04 6.79 11.07
CA ALA A 69 -13.26 5.68 10.53
C ALA A 69 -12.57 6.03 9.20
N LEU A 70 -13.25 6.80 8.34
CA LEU A 70 -12.68 7.34 7.11
C LEU A 70 -11.51 8.27 7.43
N LEU A 71 -11.73 9.25 8.31
CA LEU A 71 -10.70 10.22 8.67
C LEU A 71 -9.52 9.55 9.38
N GLY A 72 -9.78 8.64 10.32
CA GLY A 72 -8.72 7.93 11.03
C GLY A 72 -7.85 7.08 10.12
N THR A 73 -8.44 6.44 9.11
CA THR A 73 -7.68 5.70 8.09
C THR A 73 -6.78 6.62 7.26
N ILE A 74 -7.27 7.81 6.87
CA ILE A 74 -6.47 8.81 6.15
C ILE A 74 -5.29 9.26 7.03
N TRP A 75 -5.53 9.56 8.31
CA TRP A 75 -4.48 9.96 9.25
C TRP A 75 -3.41 8.89 9.40
N ILE A 76 -3.81 7.63 9.61
CA ILE A 76 -2.89 6.51 9.75
C ILE A 76 -2.02 6.36 8.50
N VAL A 77 -2.64 6.37 7.30
CA VAL A 77 -1.90 6.24 6.04
C VAL A 77 -0.96 7.43 5.83
N ALA A 78 -1.41 8.65 6.09
CA ALA A 78 -0.60 9.85 5.90
C ALA A 78 0.63 9.87 6.83
N VAL A 79 0.45 9.57 8.12
CA VAL A 79 1.57 9.53 9.08
C VAL A 79 2.52 8.37 8.75
N ALA A 80 2.00 7.22 8.33
CA ALA A 80 2.83 6.09 7.91
C ALA A 80 3.73 6.48 6.72
N LEU A 81 3.15 7.10 5.68
CA LEU A 81 3.88 7.59 4.51
C LEU A 81 4.96 8.62 4.87
N ILE A 82 4.65 9.57 5.75
CA ILE A 82 5.60 10.59 6.19
C ILE A 82 6.82 9.94 6.87
N ALA A 83 6.62 8.84 7.59
CA ALA A 83 7.70 8.11 8.26
C ALA A 83 8.47 7.17 7.32
N SER A 84 7.76 6.33 6.55
CA SER A 84 8.36 5.26 5.75
C SER A 84 8.98 5.76 4.46
N VAL A 85 8.37 6.73 3.76
CA VAL A 85 8.80 7.14 2.41
C VAL A 85 10.18 7.79 2.46
N PRO A 86 10.45 8.80 3.32
CA PRO A 86 11.78 9.41 3.38
C PRO A 86 12.84 8.39 3.81
N LEU A 87 12.54 7.55 4.80
CA LEU A 87 13.46 6.54 5.31
C LEU A 87 13.76 5.47 4.26
N GLY A 88 12.73 4.95 3.58
CA GLY A 88 12.86 3.92 2.57
C GLY A 88 13.57 4.42 1.31
N VAL A 89 13.26 5.64 0.86
CA VAL A 89 13.96 6.27 -0.27
C VAL A 89 15.42 6.55 0.07
N ALA A 90 15.71 7.09 1.26
CA ALA A 90 17.08 7.32 1.70
C ALA A 90 17.88 6.01 1.81
N ALA A 91 17.29 4.96 2.39
CA ALA A 91 17.90 3.63 2.47
C ALA A 91 18.17 3.05 1.08
N ALA A 92 17.22 3.19 0.14
CA ALA A 92 17.41 2.73 -1.24
C ALA A 92 18.49 3.51 -1.99
N ILE A 93 18.56 4.84 -1.82
CA ILE A 93 19.64 5.67 -2.38
C ILE A 93 20.99 5.23 -1.81
N TYR A 94 21.08 5.04 -0.50
CA TYR A 94 22.30 4.55 0.14
C TYR A 94 22.72 3.18 -0.40
N LEU A 95 21.80 2.21 -0.41
CA LEU A 95 22.09 0.84 -0.84
C LEU A 95 22.39 0.71 -2.34
N ASN A 96 21.85 1.60 -3.18
CA ASN A 96 22.08 1.55 -4.61
C ASN A 96 23.28 2.37 -5.06
N GLU A 97 23.41 3.58 -4.52
CA GLU A 97 24.45 4.49 -4.95
C GLU A 97 25.67 4.34 -4.03
N TYR A 98 25.54 4.46 -2.72
CA TYR A 98 26.72 4.60 -1.85
C TYR A 98 27.32 3.28 -1.35
N ALA A 99 26.50 2.24 -1.15
CA ALA A 99 26.91 1.05 -0.43
C ALA A 99 27.86 0.16 -1.27
N PRO A 100 29.02 -0.22 -0.72
CA PRO A 100 29.91 -1.19 -1.34
C PRO A 100 29.32 -2.61 -1.21
N ASP A 101 29.67 -3.52 -2.13
CA ASP A 101 29.33 -4.95 -1.99
C ASP A 101 30.24 -5.62 -0.97
N ASN A 102 29.80 -5.63 0.29
CA ASN A 102 30.49 -6.29 1.40
C ASN A 102 29.48 -7.08 2.27
N ALA A 103 30.01 -7.84 3.24
CA ALA A 103 29.19 -8.67 4.13
C ALA A 103 28.12 -7.86 4.88
N PHE A 104 28.44 -6.64 5.32
CA PHE A 104 27.51 -5.77 6.04
C PHE A 104 26.33 -5.35 5.16
N THR A 105 26.60 -4.87 3.94
CA THR A 105 25.57 -4.53 2.96
C THR A 105 24.69 -5.73 2.61
N ARG A 106 25.27 -6.95 2.51
CA ARG A 106 24.52 -8.19 2.29
C ARG A 106 23.61 -8.52 3.48
N ILE A 107 24.07 -8.34 4.71
CA ILE A 107 23.25 -8.52 5.92
C ILE A 107 22.06 -7.54 5.94
N ILE A 108 22.29 -6.27 5.62
CA ILE A 108 21.19 -5.28 5.53
C ILE A 108 20.16 -5.70 4.48
N GLN A 109 20.62 -6.14 3.30
CA GLN A 109 19.71 -6.61 2.25
C GLN A 109 18.90 -7.83 2.69
N LEU A 110 19.54 -8.79 3.38
CA LEU A 110 18.85 -9.95 3.96
C LEU A 110 17.82 -9.52 5.01
N ALA A 111 18.14 -8.55 5.87
CA ALA A 111 17.21 -8.03 6.87
C ALA A 111 15.97 -7.39 6.23
N ILE A 112 16.15 -6.61 5.16
CA ILE A 112 15.03 -5.99 4.42
C ILE A 112 14.13 -7.06 3.78
N ILE A 113 14.72 -8.09 3.16
CA ILE A 113 13.97 -9.18 2.53
C ILE A 113 13.22 -10.00 3.60
N ASN A 114 13.88 -10.30 4.72
CA ASN A 114 13.25 -11.02 5.82
C ASN A 114 12.09 -10.22 6.43
N LEU A 115 12.25 -8.90 6.61
CA LEU A 115 11.21 -8.02 7.12
C LEU A 115 9.95 -8.06 6.24
N ALA A 116 10.11 -8.13 4.91
CA ALA A 116 8.99 -8.28 3.98
C ALA A 116 8.21 -9.60 4.14
N GLY A 117 8.87 -10.65 4.66
CA GLY A 117 8.30 -11.97 4.90
C GLY A 117 7.66 -12.16 6.28
N VAL A 118 7.81 -11.19 7.18
CA VAL A 118 7.25 -11.28 8.53
C VAL A 118 5.72 -11.09 8.50
N PRO A 119 4.93 -11.96 9.15
CA PRO A 119 3.48 -11.80 9.23
C PRO A 119 3.06 -10.47 9.87
N SER A 120 1.91 -9.91 9.47
CA SER A 120 1.45 -8.60 9.96
C SER A 120 1.17 -8.59 11.47
N ILE A 121 0.72 -9.70 12.06
CA ILE A 121 0.51 -9.82 13.51
C ILE A 121 1.80 -9.68 14.33
N VAL A 122 2.94 -10.13 13.78
CA VAL A 122 4.24 -9.99 14.44
C VAL A 122 4.67 -8.53 14.45
N HIS A 123 4.40 -7.80 13.36
CA HIS A 123 4.59 -6.35 13.33
C HIS A 123 3.71 -5.64 14.36
N ALA A 124 2.45 -6.09 14.54
CA ALA A 124 1.57 -5.54 15.57
C ALA A 124 2.18 -5.67 16.96
N LEU A 125 2.65 -6.86 17.32
CA LEU A 125 3.28 -7.11 18.63
C LEU A 125 4.57 -6.32 18.81
N PHE A 126 5.40 -6.20 17.75
CA PHE A 126 6.55 -5.31 17.75
C PHE A 126 6.13 -3.85 17.99
N GLY A 127 5.08 -3.38 17.32
CA GLY A 127 4.55 -2.03 17.46
C GLY A 127 4.09 -1.72 18.87
N VAL A 128 3.43 -2.67 19.53
CA VAL A 128 3.05 -2.57 20.94
C VAL A 128 4.30 -2.48 21.83
N GLY A 129 5.26 -3.38 21.66
CA GLY A 129 6.48 -3.36 22.46
C GLY A 129 7.30 -2.08 22.28
N ALA A 130 7.53 -1.68 21.03
CA ALA A 130 8.39 -0.56 20.68
C ALA A 130 7.69 0.79 20.89
N PHE A 131 6.55 1.03 20.25
CA PHE A 131 5.95 2.37 20.19
C PHE A 131 4.98 2.63 21.33
N VAL A 132 4.13 1.66 21.66
CA VAL A 132 3.13 1.83 22.74
C VAL A 132 3.81 1.83 24.11
N ILE A 133 4.65 0.83 24.38
CA ILE A 133 5.26 0.61 25.70
C ILE A 133 6.60 1.34 25.83
N PHE A 134 7.60 1.02 24.99
CA PHE A 134 8.96 1.52 25.16
C PHE A 134 9.09 3.04 24.92
N PHE A 135 8.50 3.56 23.83
CA PHE A 135 8.46 5.00 23.57
C PHE A 135 7.34 5.73 24.34
N GLY A 136 6.43 5.01 25.00
CA GLY A 136 5.38 5.59 25.82
C GLY A 136 4.33 6.40 25.04
N PHE A 137 4.16 6.17 23.73
CA PHE A 137 3.14 6.85 22.95
C PHE A 137 1.72 6.39 23.28
N GLY A 138 1.59 5.28 24.03
CA GLY A 138 0.31 4.63 24.23
C GLY A 138 -0.27 4.13 22.91
N THR A 139 -1.48 3.58 22.97
CA THR A 139 -2.24 3.24 21.78
C THR A 139 -2.67 4.53 21.09
N SER A 140 -2.14 4.80 19.89
CA SER A 140 -2.32 6.07 19.19
C SER A 140 -2.16 5.94 17.68
N ILE A 141 -2.63 6.94 16.93
CA ILE A 141 -2.38 7.05 15.48
C ILE A 141 -0.89 6.96 15.19
N LEU A 142 -0.04 7.64 15.98
CA LEU A 142 1.40 7.65 15.80
C LEU A 142 1.98 6.24 15.95
N ALA A 143 1.65 5.53 17.03
CA ALA A 143 2.13 4.16 17.25
C ALA A 143 1.66 3.20 16.15
N ALA A 144 0.40 3.30 15.73
CA ALA A 144 -0.14 2.50 14.62
C ALA A 144 0.53 2.78 13.28
N SER A 145 0.74 4.06 12.98
CA SER A 145 1.34 4.51 11.73
C SER A 145 2.82 4.14 11.65
N LEU A 146 3.57 4.27 12.74
CA LEU A 146 4.98 3.84 12.79
C LEU A 146 5.12 2.32 12.67
N THR A 147 4.19 1.57 13.25
CA THR A 147 4.16 0.11 13.09
C THR A 147 3.93 -0.29 11.63
N LEU A 148 2.96 0.35 10.98
CA LEU A 148 2.71 0.17 9.56
C LEU A 148 3.90 0.61 8.71
N ALA A 149 4.53 1.74 9.04
CA ALA A 149 5.70 2.26 8.33
C ALA A 149 6.87 1.28 8.35
N VAL A 150 7.11 0.58 9.47
CA VAL A 150 8.12 -0.49 9.56
C VAL A 150 7.74 -1.67 8.67
N MET A 151 6.47 -2.07 8.69
CA MET A 151 5.98 -3.19 7.88
C MET A 151 6.04 -2.91 6.36
N THR A 152 5.77 -1.67 5.94
CA THR A 152 5.77 -1.26 4.53
C THR A 152 7.14 -0.81 4.03
N LEU A 153 8.10 -0.60 4.92
CA LEU A 153 9.45 -0.14 4.59
C LEU A 153 10.13 -0.98 3.47
N PRO A 154 10.07 -2.32 3.47
CA PRO A 154 10.68 -3.13 2.42
C PRO A 154 10.10 -2.84 1.03
N ILE A 155 8.80 -2.54 0.93
CA ILE A 155 8.12 -2.24 -0.33
C ILE A 155 8.71 -0.98 -0.95
N ILE A 156 8.87 0.08 -0.15
CA ILE A 156 9.46 1.35 -0.60
C ILE A 156 10.92 1.18 -0.96
N ILE A 157 11.70 0.46 -0.14
CA ILE A 157 13.13 0.26 -0.39
C ILE A 157 13.33 -0.50 -1.71
N VAL A 158 12.65 -1.64 -1.89
CA VAL A 158 12.81 -2.48 -3.07
C VAL A 158 12.35 -1.76 -4.33
N SER A 159 11.16 -1.13 -4.31
CA SER A 159 10.64 -0.40 -5.45
C SER A 159 11.53 0.79 -5.84
N THR A 160 12.03 1.54 -4.85
CA THR A 160 12.93 2.67 -5.11
C THR A 160 14.27 2.20 -5.66
N ARG A 161 14.84 1.14 -5.06
CA ARG A 161 16.13 0.59 -5.51
C ARG A 161 16.07 0.09 -6.94
N GLU A 162 15.01 -0.64 -7.30
CA GLU A 162 14.83 -1.12 -8.67
C GLU A 162 14.67 0.04 -9.66
N SER A 163 13.94 1.08 -9.26
CA SER A 163 13.81 2.29 -10.06
C SER A 163 15.15 3.01 -10.27
N LEU A 164 15.98 3.15 -9.23
CA LEU A 164 17.31 3.76 -9.34
C LEU A 164 18.25 2.93 -10.24
N ARG A 165 18.17 1.59 -10.17
CA ARG A 165 18.94 0.67 -11.04
C ARG A 165 18.52 0.75 -12.51
N SER A 166 17.26 1.07 -12.79
CA SER A 166 16.77 1.22 -14.17
C SER A 166 17.39 2.41 -14.91
N VAL A 167 17.93 3.40 -14.17
CA VAL A 167 18.61 4.56 -14.76
C VAL A 167 19.96 4.12 -15.31
N PRO A 168 20.24 4.30 -16.62
CA PRO A 168 21.49 3.88 -17.24
C PRO A 168 22.74 4.43 -16.54
N HIS A 169 23.76 3.58 -16.39
CA HIS A 169 25.03 3.96 -15.75
C HIS A 169 25.76 5.09 -16.49
N ALA A 170 25.62 5.17 -17.82
CA ALA A 170 26.22 6.20 -18.66
C ALA A 170 25.87 7.64 -18.22
N PHE A 171 24.68 7.88 -17.65
CA PHE A 171 24.34 9.22 -17.11
C PHE A 171 25.20 9.59 -15.90
N ARG A 172 25.57 8.61 -15.08
CA ARG A 172 26.43 8.84 -13.90
C ARG A 172 27.84 9.19 -14.35
N GLU A 173 28.39 8.41 -15.29
CA GLU A 173 29.72 8.65 -15.87
C GLU A 173 29.81 10.01 -16.57
N ALA A 174 28.81 10.38 -17.37
CA ALA A 174 28.76 11.70 -18.01
C ALA A 174 28.78 12.84 -16.98
N CYS A 175 28.00 12.73 -15.90
CA CYS A 175 27.99 13.74 -14.85
C CYS A 175 29.34 13.84 -14.13
N TRP A 176 29.96 12.71 -13.78
CA TRP A 176 31.26 12.70 -13.10
C TRP A 176 32.38 13.24 -13.98
N ASN A 177 32.36 12.95 -15.29
CA ASN A 177 33.32 13.48 -16.25
C ASN A 177 33.19 15.01 -16.44
N MET A 178 32.00 15.57 -16.20
CA MET A 178 31.77 17.02 -16.17
C MET A 178 32.11 17.67 -14.82
N GLY A 179 32.70 16.92 -13.88
CA GLY A 179 33.07 17.41 -12.55
C GLY A 179 31.91 17.52 -11.56
N ALA A 180 30.74 16.95 -11.86
CA ALA A 180 29.62 16.94 -10.92
C ALA A 180 29.87 15.96 -9.77
N THR A 181 29.53 16.35 -8.55
CA THR A 181 29.63 15.46 -7.39
C THR A 181 28.60 14.33 -7.48
N ARG A 182 28.86 13.24 -6.75
CA ARG A 182 27.92 12.11 -6.66
C ARG A 182 26.53 12.55 -6.20
N TRP A 183 26.45 13.41 -5.19
CA TRP A 183 25.17 13.93 -4.70
C TRP A 183 24.46 14.82 -5.73
N GLN A 184 25.20 15.67 -6.45
CA GLN A 184 24.63 16.47 -7.54
C GLN A 184 24.04 15.58 -8.65
N THR A 185 24.77 14.52 -9.02
CA THR A 185 24.33 13.52 -10.01
C THR A 185 23.05 12.82 -9.56
N ILE A 186 23.00 12.35 -8.31
CA ILE A 186 21.82 11.66 -7.77
C ILE A 186 20.63 12.61 -7.72
N ARG A 187 20.79 13.79 -7.12
CA ARG A 187 19.68 14.73 -6.90
C ARG A 187 19.12 15.31 -8.21
N ARG A 188 19.98 15.58 -9.20
CA ARG A 188 19.58 16.28 -10.44
C ARG A 188 19.27 15.35 -11.60
N VAL A 189 19.85 14.15 -11.63
CA VAL A 189 19.70 13.23 -12.77
C VAL A 189 19.07 11.90 -12.34
N VAL A 190 19.67 11.17 -11.40
CA VAL A 190 19.20 9.81 -11.10
C VAL A 190 17.83 9.81 -10.44
N LEU A 191 17.66 10.52 -9.33
CA LEU A 191 16.41 10.54 -8.56
C LEU A 191 15.23 11.11 -9.36
N PRO A 192 15.38 12.20 -10.14
CA PRO A 192 14.32 12.67 -11.01
C PRO A 192 13.88 11.64 -12.06
N ASN A 193 14.81 10.87 -12.64
CA ASN A 193 14.49 9.84 -13.63
C ASN A 193 13.91 8.56 -12.99
N ALA A 194 14.28 8.25 -11.74
CA ALA A 194 13.74 7.13 -10.98
C ALA A 194 12.39 7.42 -10.27
N ILE A 195 11.83 8.63 -10.40
CA ILE A 195 10.64 9.02 -9.62
C ILE A 195 9.42 8.13 -9.92
N SER A 196 9.31 7.59 -11.14
CA SER A 196 8.16 6.79 -11.56
C SER A 196 8.05 5.47 -10.78
N GLY A 197 9.17 4.83 -10.48
CA GLY A 197 9.22 3.62 -9.65
C GLY A 197 9.15 3.92 -8.14
N VAL A 198 9.66 5.06 -7.68
CA VAL A 198 9.44 5.51 -6.28
C VAL A 198 7.95 5.70 -6.01
N LEU A 199 7.26 6.40 -6.91
CA LEU A 199 5.82 6.62 -6.82
C LEU A 199 5.01 5.33 -6.90
N THR A 200 5.50 4.33 -7.63
CA THR A 200 4.87 3.01 -7.67
C THR A 200 4.96 2.33 -6.29
N GLY A 201 6.11 2.43 -5.62
CA GLY A 201 6.26 1.96 -4.24
C GLY A 201 5.28 2.66 -3.29
N ILE A 202 5.15 3.98 -3.40
CA ILE A 202 4.22 4.80 -2.59
C ILE A 202 2.76 4.37 -2.82
N ILE A 203 2.35 4.12 -4.07
CA ILE A 203 0.99 3.65 -4.39
C ILE A 203 0.73 2.28 -3.75
N LEU A 204 1.69 1.36 -3.81
CA LEU A 204 1.59 0.04 -3.20
C LEU A 204 1.52 0.11 -1.68
N GLU A 205 2.28 1.02 -1.07
CA GLU A 205 2.22 1.30 0.35
C GLU A 205 0.84 1.83 0.76
N VAL A 206 0.30 2.84 0.08
CA VAL A 206 -1.04 3.37 0.36
C VAL A 206 -2.10 2.27 0.34
N SER A 207 -2.06 1.44 -0.71
CA SER A 207 -2.98 0.31 -0.88
C SER A 207 -2.89 -0.69 0.28
N ARG A 208 -1.67 -0.99 0.71
CA ARG A 208 -1.43 -1.94 1.79
C ARG A 208 -1.85 -1.35 3.13
N THR A 209 -1.36 -0.17 3.48
CA THR A 209 -1.61 0.46 4.78
C THR A 209 -3.10 0.73 5.03
N ALA A 210 -3.85 1.17 4.00
CA ALA A 210 -5.28 1.42 4.13
C ALA A 210 -6.10 0.13 4.36
N GLY A 211 -5.59 -1.03 3.91
CA GLY A 211 -6.26 -2.32 4.02
C GLY A 211 -5.79 -3.19 5.19
N GLU A 212 -4.81 -2.76 5.98
CA GLU A 212 -4.25 -3.56 7.07
C GLU A 212 -5.05 -3.37 8.35
N THR A 213 -5.39 -4.49 9.01
CA THR A 213 -6.18 -4.49 10.26
C THR A 213 -5.34 -4.91 11.46
N ALA A 214 -4.53 -5.97 11.32
CA ALA A 214 -3.83 -6.57 12.45
C ALA A 214 -2.84 -5.61 13.13
N PRO A 215 -1.96 -4.87 12.42
CA PRO A 215 -1.04 -3.93 13.07
C PRO A 215 -1.78 -2.88 13.87
N ILE A 216 -2.78 -2.24 13.25
CA ILE A 216 -3.47 -1.09 13.84
C ILE A 216 -4.37 -1.47 15.01
N MET A 217 -4.95 -2.68 15.01
CA MET A 217 -5.87 -3.16 16.04
C MET A 217 -5.24 -3.17 17.44
N PHE A 218 -3.93 -3.44 17.54
CA PHE A 218 -3.24 -3.51 18.82
C PHE A 218 -2.50 -2.21 19.19
N THR A 219 -2.23 -1.35 18.22
CA THR A 219 -1.32 -0.21 18.41
C THR A 219 -2.02 1.14 18.46
N GLY A 220 -3.28 1.27 18.03
CA GLY A 220 -3.95 2.57 18.09
C GLY A 220 -5.36 2.67 17.54
N ALA A 221 -5.80 1.71 16.73
CA ALA A 221 -7.18 1.69 16.25
C ALA A 221 -8.12 1.16 17.34
N VAL A 222 -9.25 1.84 17.52
CA VAL A 222 -10.27 1.49 18.51
C VAL A 222 -11.56 1.02 17.88
N PHE A 223 -12.29 0.20 18.62
CA PHE A 223 -13.57 -0.36 18.18
C PHE A 223 -14.64 0.71 17.97
N PHE A 224 -14.84 1.59 18.95
CA PHE A 224 -15.88 2.61 18.93
C PHE A 224 -15.36 3.92 19.52
N MET A 225 -15.29 4.97 18.70
CA MET A 225 -14.96 6.32 19.14
C MET A 225 -15.62 7.32 18.19
N PRO A 226 -16.80 7.86 18.54
CA PRO A 226 -17.56 8.79 17.70
C PRO A 226 -17.00 10.23 17.75
N PHE A 227 -15.70 10.38 18.04
CA PHE A 227 -15.02 11.66 18.10
C PHE A 227 -13.83 11.64 17.14
N LEU A 228 -13.59 12.77 16.49
CA LEU A 228 -12.47 12.91 15.57
C LEU A 228 -11.16 13.10 16.34
N PRO A 229 -10.07 12.46 15.92
CA PRO A 229 -8.76 12.67 16.53
C PRO A 229 -8.34 14.13 16.37
N GLN A 230 -7.83 14.73 17.44
CA GLN A 230 -7.31 16.11 17.43
C GLN A 230 -5.79 16.12 17.24
N SER A 231 -5.14 15.00 17.58
CA SER A 231 -3.69 14.85 17.55
C SER A 231 -3.28 13.46 17.05
N VAL A 232 -2.04 13.32 16.58
CA VAL A 232 -1.43 12.01 16.24
C VAL A 232 -1.26 11.10 17.46
N PHE A 233 -1.29 11.66 18.67
CA PHE A 233 -1.21 10.88 19.91
C PHE A 233 -2.55 10.32 20.36
N ASP A 234 -3.65 10.68 19.68
CA ASP A 234 -4.97 10.15 19.99
C ASP A 234 -5.17 8.78 19.35
N GLN A 235 -6.09 8.00 19.92
CA GLN A 235 -6.64 6.83 19.26
C GLN A 235 -7.59 7.24 18.13
N THR A 236 -7.86 6.34 17.20
CA THR A 236 -8.83 6.62 16.13
C THR A 236 -9.55 5.38 15.65
N MET A 237 -10.68 5.57 14.97
CA MET A 237 -11.34 4.50 14.24
C MET A 237 -10.66 4.30 12.88
N ALA A 238 -10.62 3.06 12.40
CA ALA A 238 -10.11 2.75 11.08
C ALA A 238 -11.11 1.88 10.32
N MET A 239 -11.23 2.10 9.00
CA MET A 239 -12.20 1.42 8.15
C MET A 239 -11.99 -0.09 8.12
N SER A 240 -10.73 -0.54 8.06
CA SER A 240 -10.37 -1.96 8.02
C SER A 240 -10.73 -2.68 9.34
N LEU A 241 -10.53 -2.03 10.49
CA LEU A 241 -10.95 -2.55 11.79
C LEU A 241 -12.46 -2.50 11.95
N HIS A 242 -13.09 -1.40 11.55
CA HIS A 242 -14.53 -1.26 11.62
C HIS A 242 -15.27 -2.35 10.81
N LEU A 243 -14.83 -2.60 9.57
CA LEU A 243 -15.35 -3.71 8.77
C LEU A 243 -15.19 -5.05 9.47
N PHE A 244 -14.00 -5.34 10.00
CA PHE A 244 -13.74 -6.59 10.71
C PHE A 244 -14.70 -6.78 11.89
N VAL A 245 -14.91 -5.73 12.68
CA VAL A 245 -15.72 -5.85 13.89
C VAL A 245 -17.20 -6.00 13.57
N VAL A 246 -17.73 -5.21 12.65
CA VAL A 246 -19.13 -5.32 12.21
C VAL A 246 -19.42 -6.67 11.55
N ALA A 247 -18.45 -7.21 10.79
CA ALA A 247 -18.63 -8.49 10.12
C ALA A 247 -18.51 -9.72 11.05
N THR A 248 -17.90 -9.59 12.23
CA THR A 248 -17.53 -10.77 13.04
C THR A 248 -17.89 -10.71 14.52
N GLN A 249 -17.94 -9.54 15.16
CA GLN A 249 -18.06 -9.46 16.62
C GLN A 249 -19.37 -8.84 17.11
N VAL A 250 -20.07 -8.06 16.28
CA VAL A 250 -21.32 -7.40 16.67
C VAL A 250 -22.52 -8.25 16.24
N PRO A 251 -23.30 -8.83 17.16
CA PRO A 251 -24.51 -9.56 16.83
C PRO A 251 -25.66 -8.61 16.47
N GLY A 252 -26.54 -9.02 15.54
CA GLY A 252 -27.76 -8.27 15.20
C GLY A 252 -27.53 -7.05 14.30
N VAL A 253 -26.34 -6.91 13.69
CA VAL A 253 -26.09 -5.90 12.66
C VAL A 253 -26.98 -6.23 11.44
N PRO A 254 -27.61 -5.22 10.80
CA PRO A 254 -28.28 -5.41 9.52
C PRO A 254 -27.34 -6.04 8.49
N ASP A 255 -27.82 -7.07 7.78
CA ASP A 255 -26.99 -7.83 6.84
C ASP A 255 -26.33 -6.95 5.77
N GLU A 256 -26.91 -5.80 5.44
CA GLU A 256 -26.45 -4.88 4.40
C GLU A 256 -25.25 -4.01 4.84
N LEU A 257 -25.10 -3.75 6.14
CA LEU A 257 -24.13 -2.79 6.68
C LEU A 257 -22.67 -3.23 6.47
N PRO A 258 -22.25 -4.49 6.75
CA PRO A 258 -20.90 -4.95 6.43
C PRO A 258 -20.54 -4.80 4.94
N TYR A 259 -21.49 -5.07 4.03
CA TYR A 259 -21.27 -4.90 2.59
C TYR A 259 -21.12 -3.41 2.22
N GLY A 260 -21.91 -2.53 2.84
CA GLY A 260 -21.78 -1.08 2.69
C GLY A 260 -20.41 -0.57 3.16
N VAL A 261 -19.96 -0.96 4.36
CA VAL A 261 -18.64 -0.60 4.89
C VAL A 261 -17.51 -1.10 3.99
N ALA A 262 -17.59 -2.35 3.53
CA ALA A 262 -16.60 -2.92 2.62
C ALA A 262 -16.56 -2.19 1.27
N LEU A 263 -17.72 -1.82 0.73
CA LEU A 263 -17.81 -1.05 -0.52
C LEU A 263 -17.18 0.34 -0.34
N VAL A 264 -17.42 1.01 0.78
CA VAL A 264 -16.80 2.31 1.12
C VAL A 264 -15.29 2.18 1.30
N LEU A 265 -14.80 1.14 1.99
CA LEU A 265 -13.36 0.88 2.14
C LEU A 265 -12.69 0.69 0.77
N ILE A 266 -13.27 -0.12 -0.12
CA ILE A 266 -12.73 -0.32 -1.47
C ILE A 266 -12.77 1.00 -2.26
N ALA A 267 -13.88 1.72 -2.22
CA ALA A 267 -14.00 3.02 -2.89
C ALA A 267 -12.94 4.01 -2.37
N MET A 268 -12.72 4.07 -1.06
CA MET A 268 -11.68 4.90 -0.44
C MET A 268 -10.29 4.52 -0.95
N VAL A 269 -9.92 3.23 -0.93
CA VAL A 269 -8.62 2.76 -1.44
C VAL A 269 -8.46 3.11 -2.92
N LEU A 270 -9.51 2.91 -3.74
CA LEU A 270 -9.49 3.27 -5.16
C LEU A 270 -9.31 4.77 -5.38
N ILE A 271 -9.97 5.63 -4.59
CA ILE A 271 -9.82 7.08 -4.65
C ILE A 271 -8.38 7.47 -4.27
N MET A 272 -7.85 6.97 -3.15
CA MET A 272 -6.47 7.26 -2.71
C MET A 272 -5.43 6.83 -3.74
N ASN A 273 -5.62 5.65 -4.35
CA ASN A 273 -4.76 5.16 -5.42
C ASN A 273 -4.89 6.00 -6.69
N SER A 274 -6.11 6.40 -7.06
CA SER A 274 -6.36 7.25 -8.22
C SER A 274 -5.68 8.61 -8.06
N VAL A 275 -5.76 9.21 -6.87
CA VAL A 275 -5.03 10.46 -6.54
C VAL A 275 -3.53 10.26 -6.67
N SER A 276 -3.00 9.15 -6.15
CA SER A 276 -1.58 8.83 -6.22
C SER A 276 -1.08 8.58 -7.66
N ILE A 277 -1.90 7.93 -8.49
CA ILE A 277 -1.63 7.74 -9.93
C ILE A 277 -1.71 9.07 -10.68
N ALA A 278 -2.72 9.91 -10.39
CA ALA A 278 -2.84 11.25 -10.98
C ALA A 278 -1.62 12.12 -10.65
N PHE A 279 -1.16 12.10 -9.39
CA PHE A 279 0.07 12.75 -8.95
C PHE A 279 1.29 12.23 -9.72
N ARG A 280 1.39 10.92 -9.93
CA ARG A 280 2.45 10.31 -10.75
C ARG A 280 2.41 10.76 -12.21
N MET A 281 1.24 10.81 -12.82
CA MET A 281 1.07 11.28 -14.20
C MET A 281 1.49 12.75 -14.33
N HIS A 282 1.10 13.61 -13.39
CA HIS A 282 1.50 15.01 -13.36
C HIS A 282 3.03 15.17 -13.27
N LEU A 283 3.69 14.42 -12.40
CA LEU A 283 5.15 14.47 -12.25
C LEU A 283 5.91 13.90 -13.46
N ARG A 284 5.35 12.89 -14.12
CA ARG A 284 5.91 12.30 -15.35
C ARG A 284 5.77 13.24 -16.54
N GLY A 285 4.64 13.95 -16.67
CA GLY A 285 4.40 14.90 -17.76
C GLY A 285 5.41 16.05 -17.85
N LYS A 286 6.10 16.36 -16.74
CA LYS A 286 7.15 17.40 -16.70
C LYS A 286 8.53 16.92 -17.15
N LYS A 287 8.70 15.64 -17.47
CA LYS A 287 10.02 15.05 -17.76
C LYS A 287 10.01 14.40 -19.13
N LYS A 288 10.85 14.93 -20.02
CA LYS A 288 11.17 14.37 -21.33
C LYS A 288 12.57 13.78 -21.25
N TRP A 289 12.62 12.55 -20.78
CA TRP A 289 13.42 11.51 -21.41
C TRP A 289 12.43 10.50 -21.96
#